data_AF-A0A1R1YDQ3-F1
#
_entry.id   AF-A0A1R1YDQ3-F1
#
_cell.length_a   1.000
_cell.length_b   1.000
_cell.length_c   1.000
_cell.angle_alpha   90.00
_cell.angle_beta   90.00
_cell.angle_gamma   90.00
#
_symmetry.space_group_name_H-M   'P 1'
#
loop_
_entity.id
_entity.type
_entity.pdbx_description
1 polymer ?
#
loop_
_entity_poly.entity_id
_entity_poly.type
_entity_poly.pdbx_seq_one_letter_code
_entity_poly.pdbx_strand_id
1 'polypeptide(L)'
;MKVDSNIFFPIPTLPRDPNFRFRDVPELNDWNRSEKTLVLYGVTGTGKTEFAKTLFTNPLLVNSLEDLKRITHQHDGLIFDEVNLVKLGCSRELMISITDIKNPRSIPVKYTSAGINANMPRVFCTNVPILYNDDAIRRRVKVVEIIKDLRIVPPDFDRSYNMDRDAPTRFFINSS
;
A
#
# COMPACT_ATOMS: atom_id res chain seq x y z
N MET A 1 -7.69 25.82 -31.49
CA MET A 1 -8.80 24.98 -30.99
C MET A 1 -8.36 24.47 -29.62
N LYS A 2 -8.99 24.92 -28.53
CA LYS A 2 -8.63 24.53 -27.16
C LYS A 2 -9.14 23.10 -26.92
N VAL A 3 -8.27 22.20 -26.48
CA VAL A 3 -8.65 20.87 -26.02
C VAL A 3 -8.90 21.00 -24.53
N ASP A 4 -10.17 20.94 -24.13
CA ASP A 4 -10.56 20.94 -22.72
C ASP A 4 -10.14 19.62 -22.08
N SER A 5 -9.10 19.69 -21.25
CA SER A 5 -8.65 18.62 -20.38
C SER A 5 -9.49 18.60 -19.12
N ASN A 6 -10.56 17.81 -19.10
CA ASN A 6 -11.20 17.32 -17.87
C ASN A 6 -12.10 16.11 -18.19
N ILE A 7 -11.49 14.99 -18.59
CA ILE A 7 -12.18 13.70 -18.60
C ILE A 7 -12.11 13.15 -17.17
N PHE A 8 -13.11 13.48 -16.38
CA PHE A 8 -13.39 12.83 -15.11
C PHE A 8 -13.94 11.43 -15.41
N PHE A 9 -13.14 10.38 -15.19
CA PHE A 9 -13.67 9.02 -15.23
C PHE A 9 -14.48 8.79 -13.95
N PRO A 10 -15.81 8.60 -14.02
CA PRO A 10 -16.58 8.24 -12.84
C PRO A 10 -16.09 6.90 -12.32
N ILE A 11 -15.77 6.85 -11.03
CA ILE A 11 -15.32 5.62 -10.34
C ILE A 11 -16.44 4.58 -10.47
N PRO A 12 -16.22 3.43 -11.14
CA PRO A 12 -17.18 2.33 -11.16
C PRO A 12 -17.46 1.85 -9.73
N THR A 13 -18.72 1.87 -9.34
CA THR A 13 -19.16 1.32 -8.06
C THR A 13 -19.16 -0.19 -8.13
N LEU A 14 -18.03 -0.82 -7.82
CA LEU A 14 -18.03 -2.22 -7.39
C LEU A 14 -18.92 -2.38 -6.15
N PRO A 15 -19.53 -3.56 -5.92
CA PRO A 15 -20.30 -3.82 -4.71
C PRO A 15 -19.36 -3.75 -3.50
N ARG A 16 -19.27 -2.56 -2.90
CA ARG A 16 -18.67 -2.34 -1.59
C ARG A 16 -19.59 -3.04 -0.59
N ASP A 17 -19.06 -3.86 0.30
CA ASP A 17 -19.85 -4.36 1.43
C ASP A 17 -20.40 -3.13 2.19
N PRO A 18 -21.72 -2.88 2.18
CA PRO A 18 -22.31 -1.68 2.76
C PRO A 18 -22.11 -1.61 4.28
N ASN A 19 -21.66 -2.69 4.92
CA ASN A 19 -21.35 -2.75 6.34
C ASN A 19 -20.00 -2.11 6.69
N PHE A 20 -19.05 -2.01 5.75
CA PHE A 20 -17.76 -1.36 6.00
C PHE A 20 -17.81 0.10 5.59
N ARG A 21 -18.35 0.94 6.48
CA ARG A 21 -18.06 2.38 6.45
C ARG A 21 -16.67 2.58 7.04
N PHE A 22 -15.80 3.33 6.38
CA PHE A 22 -14.46 3.62 6.89
C PHE A 22 -14.43 5.00 7.54
N ARG A 23 -13.55 5.15 8.53
CA ARG A 23 -13.20 6.44 9.11
C ARG A 23 -12.38 7.24 8.12
N ASP A 24 -12.53 8.56 8.19
CA ASP A 24 -11.58 9.44 7.54
C ASP A 24 -10.19 9.25 8.16
N VAL A 25 -9.17 9.26 7.30
CA VAL A 25 -7.76 9.17 7.68
C VAL A 25 -7.09 10.47 7.22
N PRO A 26 -7.12 11.54 8.02
CA PRO A 26 -6.61 12.85 7.62
C PRO A 26 -5.15 12.83 7.17
N GLU A 27 -4.35 11.89 7.65
CA GLU A 27 -2.96 11.67 7.29
C GLU A 27 -2.75 11.26 5.83
N LEU A 28 -3.82 10.92 5.11
CA LEU A 28 -3.81 10.65 3.68
C LEU A 28 -4.13 11.87 2.82
N ASN A 29 -4.58 12.98 3.41
CA ASN A 29 -4.94 14.18 2.66
C ASN A 29 -3.76 14.77 1.87
N ASP A 30 -2.53 14.56 2.34
CA ASP A 30 -1.29 14.98 1.66
C ASP A 30 -0.62 13.85 0.86
N TRP A 31 -1.22 12.65 0.79
CA TRP A 31 -0.66 11.55 0.03
C TRP A 31 -0.90 11.73 -1.48
N ASN A 32 0.16 12.06 -2.21
CA ASN A 32 0.15 12.04 -3.67
C ASN A 32 0.45 10.62 -4.21
N ARG A 33 -0.60 9.93 -4.66
CA ARG A 33 -0.54 8.56 -5.21
C ARG A 33 0.34 8.40 -6.46
N SER A 34 0.68 9.49 -7.14
CA SER A 34 1.57 9.50 -8.32
C SER A 34 3.05 9.69 -7.96
N GLU A 35 3.37 9.98 -6.70
CA GLU A 35 4.74 10.25 -6.26
C GLU A 35 5.25 9.28 -5.21
N LYS A 36 4.37 8.83 -4.31
CA LYS A 36 4.74 8.03 -3.14
C LYS A 36 3.95 6.73 -3.08
N THR A 37 4.65 5.65 -2.79
CA THR A 37 4.03 4.41 -2.30
C THR A 37 3.49 4.66 -0.90
N LEU A 38 2.24 4.27 -0.64
CA LEU A 38 1.65 4.36 0.70
C LEU A 38 2.01 3.12 1.51
N VAL A 39 2.29 3.31 2.80
CA VAL A 39 2.38 2.21 3.76
C VAL A 39 1.42 2.47 4.91
N LEU A 40 0.39 1.63 5.02
CA LEU A 40 -0.51 1.58 6.16
C LEU A 40 0.13 0.65 7.19
N TYR A 41 0.66 1.24 8.26
CA TYR A 41 1.39 0.53 9.30
C TYR A 41 0.59 0.50 10.60
N GLY A 42 0.30 -0.69 11.13
CA GLY A 42 -0.36 -0.78 12.44
C GLY A 42 -0.86 -2.17 12.78
N VAL A 43 -1.42 -2.31 13.98
CA VAL A 43 -1.86 -3.59 14.56
C VAL A 43 -2.74 -4.39 13.59
N THR A 44 -2.62 -5.73 13.63
CA THR A 44 -3.47 -6.59 12.80
C THR A 44 -4.96 -6.41 13.11
N GLY A 45 -5.82 -6.67 12.12
CA GLY A 45 -7.27 -6.59 12.31
C GLY A 45 -7.86 -5.17 12.32
N THR A 46 -7.08 -4.11 12.08
CA THR A 46 -7.57 -2.71 12.02
C THR A 46 -8.21 -2.30 10.68
N GLY A 47 -8.50 -3.26 9.80
CA GLY A 47 -9.16 -2.99 8.52
C GLY A 47 -8.29 -2.38 7.42
N LYS A 48 -6.95 -2.38 7.56
CA LYS A 48 -6.00 -1.79 6.59
C LYS A 48 -6.20 -2.29 5.16
N THR A 49 -6.30 -3.60 4.97
CA THR A 49 -6.48 -4.22 3.64
C THR A 49 -7.80 -3.80 3.01
N GLU A 50 -8.90 -3.87 3.77
CA GLU A 50 -10.22 -3.49 3.27
C GLU A 50 -10.28 -1.98 2.96
N PHE A 51 -9.67 -1.15 3.80
CA PHE A 51 -9.53 0.28 3.52
C PHE A 51 -8.71 0.52 2.24
N ALA A 52 -7.58 -0.16 2.08
CA ALA A 52 -6.73 -0.02 0.90
C ALA A 52 -7.45 -0.37 -0.40
N LYS A 53 -8.33 -1.38 -0.40
CA LYS A 53 -9.18 -1.72 -1.56
C LYS A 53 -10.06 -0.54 -1.98
N THR A 54 -10.52 0.30 -1.06
CA THR A 54 -11.36 1.45 -1.38
C THR A 54 -10.64 2.57 -2.14
N LEU A 55 -9.30 2.58 -2.13
CA LEU A 55 -8.46 3.57 -2.81
C LEU A 55 -8.34 3.32 -4.33
N PHE A 56 -8.87 2.19 -4.79
CA PHE A 56 -8.74 1.68 -6.14
C PHE A 56 -10.08 1.21 -6.68
N THR A 57 -10.21 1.20 -8.01
CA THR A 57 -11.34 0.59 -8.70
C THR A 57 -11.11 -0.90 -8.90
N ASN A 58 -9.90 -1.30 -9.31
CA ASN A 58 -9.57 -2.69 -9.61
C ASN A 58 -8.10 -2.99 -9.24
N PRO A 59 -7.76 -3.02 -7.94
CA PRO A 59 -6.40 -3.28 -7.51
C PRO A 59 -6.03 -4.75 -7.70
N LEU A 60 -4.76 -5.03 -8.00
CA LEU A 60 -4.21 -6.37 -7.80
C LEU A 60 -3.85 -6.55 -6.32
N LEU A 61 -4.45 -7.52 -5.66
CA LEU A 61 -4.04 -7.96 -4.33
C LEU A 61 -2.83 -8.91 -4.46
N VAL A 62 -1.70 -8.48 -3.91
CA VAL A 62 -0.38 -9.13 -3.98
C VAL A 62 -0.06 -9.69 -2.60
N ASN A 63 -0.08 -11.03 -2.48
CA ASN A 63 0.27 -11.73 -1.24
C ASN A 63 1.69 -12.32 -1.31
N SER A 64 2.25 -12.40 -2.51
CA SER A 64 3.61 -12.82 -2.80
C SER A 64 4.15 -12.06 -4.00
N LEU A 65 5.48 -11.94 -4.14
CA LEU A 65 6.05 -11.28 -5.33
C LEU A 65 5.70 -12.01 -6.64
N GLU A 66 5.41 -13.32 -6.59
CA GLU A 66 4.96 -14.08 -7.76
C GLU A 66 3.64 -13.56 -8.34
N ASP A 67 2.77 -12.99 -7.49
CA ASP A 67 1.48 -12.45 -7.91
C ASP A 67 1.62 -11.31 -8.90
N LEU A 68 2.77 -10.61 -8.91
CA LEU A 68 3.06 -9.53 -9.85
C LEU A 68 3.03 -10.00 -11.32
N LYS A 69 3.18 -11.31 -11.58
CA LYS A 69 3.00 -11.88 -12.92
C LYS A 69 1.57 -11.73 -13.45
N ARG A 70 0.60 -11.52 -12.56
CA ARG A 70 -0.82 -11.34 -12.89
C ARG A 70 -1.17 -9.90 -13.22
N ILE A 71 -0.21 -8.96 -13.19
CA ILE A 71 -0.45 -7.59 -13.60
C ILE A 71 -0.94 -7.57 -15.04
N THR A 72 -2.06 -6.89 -15.24
CA THR A 72 -2.68 -6.63 -16.55
C THR A 72 -3.02 -5.15 -16.66
N HIS A 73 -3.36 -4.71 -17.87
CA HIS A 73 -3.81 -3.34 -18.15
C HIS A 73 -5.11 -2.93 -17.42
N GLN A 74 -5.85 -3.89 -16.86
CA GLN A 74 -7.10 -3.62 -16.14
C GLN A 74 -6.87 -3.19 -14.69
N HIS A 75 -5.66 -3.40 -14.16
CA HIS A 75 -5.35 -3.07 -12.78
C HIS A 75 -4.95 -1.59 -12.66
N ASP A 76 -5.55 -0.88 -11.72
CA ASP A 76 -5.30 0.56 -11.47
C ASP A 76 -4.44 0.82 -10.23
N GLY A 77 -3.93 -0.24 -9.61
CA GLY A 77 -2.96 -0.18 -8.52
C GLY A 77 -2.63 -1.54 -7.94
N LEU A 78 -1.69 -1.54 -6.99
CA LEU A 78 -1.24 -2.74 -6.29
C LEU A 78 -1.47 -2.58 -4.79
N ILE A 79 -2.02 -3.62 -4.15
CA ILE A 79 -2.11 -3.73 -2.70
C ILE A 79 -1.26 -4.91 -2.27
N PHE A 80 -0.16 -4.62 -1.57
CA PHE A 80 0.69 -5.62 -0.98
C PHE A 80 0.19 -5.92 0.43
N ASP A 81 -0.46 -7.07 0.61
CA ASP A 81 -0.98 -7.50 1.90
C ASP A 81 -0.10 -8.60 2.48
N GLU A 82 0.37 -8.41 3.71
CA GLU A 82 1.29 -9.31 4.43
C GLU A 82 2.63 -9.61 3.72
N VAL A 83 2.99 -8.87 2.67
CA VAL A 83 4.29 -9.02 2.00
C VAL A 83 5.41 -8.36 2.81
N ASN A 84 6.27 -9.18 3.42
CA ASN A 84 7.46 -8.71 4.15
C ASN A 84 8.74 -8.85 3.30
N LEU A 85 9.18 -7.75 2.67
CA LEU A 85 10.36 -7.75 1.79
C LEU A 85 11.66 -8.07 2.53
N VAL A 86 11.79 -7.67 3.80
CA VAL A 86 12.97 -7.99 4.63
C VAL A 86 13.03 -9.49 4.90
N LYS A 87 11.91 -10.10 5.33
CA LYS A 87 11.84 -11.55 5.60
C LYS A 87 12.04 -12.39 4.35
N LEU A 88 11.65 -11.86 3.19
CA LEU A 88 11.93 -12.47 1.88
C LEU A 88 13.39 -12.34 1.43
N GLY A 89 14.24 -11.63 2.19
CA GLY A 89 15.64 -11.39 1.82
C GLY A 89 15.80 -10.50 0.59
N CYS A 90 14.83 -9.61 0.32
CA CYS A 90 14.90 -8.70 -0.82
C CYS A 90 16.06 -7.72 -0.63
N SER A 91 16.83 -7.49 -1.69
CA SER A 91 17.90 -6.49 -1.64
C SER A 91 17.35 -5.06 -1.50
N ARG A 92 18.22 -4.14 -1.09
CA ARG A 92 17.93 -2.70 -1.05
C ARG A 92 17.44 -2.18 -2.40
N GLU A 93 18.10 -2.58 -3.49
CA GLU A 93 17.78 -2.16 -4.86
C GLU A 93 16.39 -2.66 -5.28
N LEU A 94 16.02 -3.86 -4.83
CA LEU A 94 14.70 -4.43 -5.06
C LEU A 94 13.63 -3.64 -4.31
N MET A 95 13.86 -3.29 -3.04
CA MET A 95 12.93 -2.43 -2.28
C MET A 95 12.76 -1.05 -2.92
N ILE A 96 13.85 -0.45 -3.40
CA ILE A 96 13.81 0.82 -4.15
C ILE A 96 12.96 0.66 -5.42
N SER A 97 13.14 -0.44 -6.15
CA SER A 97 12.41 -0.72 -7.39
C SER A 97 10.92 -0.97 -7.14
N ILE A 98 10.58 -1.71 -6.09
CA ILE A 98 9.18 -1.99 -5.73
C ILE A 98 8.46 -0.71 -5.27
N THR A 99 9.15 0.17 -4.53
CA THR A 99 8.56 1.41 -3.99
C THR A 99 8.56 2.59 -4.98
N ASP A 100 9.19 2.45 -6.15
CA ASP A 100 9.27 3.53 -7.14
C ASP A 100 7.99 3.64 -7.98
N ILE A 101 7.29 4.76 -7.83
CA ILE A 101 6.10 5.08 -8.63
C ILE A 101 6.47 5.64 -10.00
N LYS A 102 7.57 6.39 -10.12
CA LYS A 102 7.80 7.28 -11.28
C LYS A 102 8.27 6.56 -12.53
N ASN A 103 8.97 5.44 -12.37
CA ASN A 103 9.58 4.71 -13.48
C ASN A 103 8.95 3.32 -13.64
N PRO A 104 8.93 2.77 -14.86
CA PRO A 104 8.63 1.36 -15.03
C PRO A 104 9.75 0.52 -14.39
N ARG A 105 9.38 -0.57 -13.72
CA ARG A 105 10.31 -1.41 -12.96
C ARG A 105 10.10 -2.88 -13.30
N SER A 106 11.20 -3.58 -13.52
CA SER A 106 11.23 -5.03 -13.65
C SER A 106 11.55 -5.62 -12.28
N ILE A 107 10.65 -6.44 -11.74
CA ILE A 107 10.76 -7.07 -10.43
C ILE A 107 11.12 -8.54 -10.64
N PRO A 108 12.28 -9.01 -10.15
CA PRO A 108 12.65 -10.42 -10.23
C PRO A 108 11.65 -11.26 -9.46
N VAL A 109 11.19 -12.32 -10.11
CA VAL A 109 10.29 -13.36 -9.57
C VAL A 109 10.86 -14.72 -10.01
N LYS A 110 10.32 -15.83 -9.54
CA LYS A 110 10.82 -17.15 -9.92
C LYS A 110 10.73 -17.33 -11.44
N TYR A 111 11.84 -17.73 -12.04
CA TYR A 111 11.97 -18.08 -13.46
C TYR A 111 11.75 -16.95 -14.48
N THR A 112 11.49 -15.70 -14.05
CA THR A 112 11.29 -14.55 -14.95
C THR A 112 11.33 -13.23 -14.19
N SER A 113 10.94 -12.13 -14.82
CA SER A 113 10.66 -10.86 -14.16
C SER A 113 9.23 -10.39 -14.43
N ALA A 114 8.61 -9.73 -13.46
CA ALA A 114 7.31 -9.09 -13.59
C ALA A 114 7.49 -7.58 -13.81
N GLY A 115 6.83 -7.03 -14.83
CA GLY A 115 6.86 -5.59 -15.10
C GLY A 115 5.80 -4.85 -14.30
N ILE A 116 6.21 -3.84 -13.53
CA ILE A 116 5.31 -2.85 -12.96
C ILE A 116 5.44 -1.56 -13.75
N ASN A 117 4.32 -1.07 -14.28
CA ASN A 117 4.29 0.15 -15.09
C ASN A 117 4.57 1.40 -14.25
N ALA A 118 5.10 2.44 -14.91
CA ALA A 118 5.21 3.77 -14.32
C ALA A 118 3.82 4.28 -13.91
N ASN A 119 3.79 5.10 -12.87
CA ASN A 119 2.60 5.76 -12.32
C ASN A 119 1.52 4.80 -11.79
N MET A 120 1.81 3.50 -11.66
CA MET A 120 0.91 2.54 -11.01
C MET A 120 1.00 2.73 -9.49
N PRO A 121 -0.06 3.20 -8.80
CA PRO A 121 0.00 3.46 -7.37
C PRO A 121 0.05 2.16 -6.56
N ARG A 122 0.66 2.23 -5.39
CA ARG A 122 0.98 1.06 -4.57
C ARG A 122 0.68 1.35 -3.10
N VAL A 123 0.08 0.38 -2.42
CA VAL A 123 -0.19 0.43 -0.98
C VAL A 123 0.35 -0.84 -0.33
N PHE A 124 1.12 -0.68 0.74
CA PHE A 124 1.50 -1.79 1.63
C PHE A 124 0.61 -1.77 2.87
N CYS A 125 0.05 -2.92 3.22
CA CYS A 125 -0.66 -3.15 4.47
C CYS A 125 0.20 -4.05 5.35
N THR A 126 0.66 -3.53 6.49
CA THR A 126 1.56 -4.31 7.36
C THR A 126 1.43 -3.93 8.83
N ASN A 127 1.69 -4.89 9.69
CA ASN A 127 1.85 -4.72 11.14
C ASN A 127 3.31 -4.84 11.59
N VAL A 128 4.23 -5.07 10.66
CA VAL A 128 5.67 -5.23 10.93
C VAL A 128 6.50 -4.34 10.00
N PRO A 129 7.75 -4.07 10.37
CA PRO A 129 8.70 -3.42 9.47
C PRO A 129 8.99 -4.30 8.25
N ILE A 130 8.76 -3.76 7.06
CA ILE A 130 8.93 -4.48 5.78
C ILE A 130 9.97 -3.83 4.86
N LEU A 131 10.57 -2.71 5.27
CA LEU A 131 11.55 -1.95 4.49
C LEU A 131 12.81 -1.67 5.31
N TYR A 132 13.94 -1.61 4.62
CA TYR A 132 15.19 -1.12 5.20
C TYR A 132 15.14 0.39 5.47
N ASN A 133 15.88 0.78 6.51
CA ASN A 133 16.05 2.16 6.91
C ASN A 133 17.02 2.91 5.99
N ASP A 134 16.57 3.24 4.78
CA ASP A 134 17.40 3.86 3.73
C ASP A 134 16.74 5.12 3.17
N ASP A 135 17.53 6.18 2.93
CA ASP A 135 17.01 7.47 2.47
C ASP A 135 16.39 7.41 1.06
N ALA A 136 16.90 6.54 0.18
CA ALA A 136 16.32 6.34 -1.13
C ALA A 136 14.95 5.64 -1.05
N ILE A 137 14.74 4.75 -0.07
CA ILE A 137 13.43 4.15 0.20
C ILE A 137 12.50 5.15 0.89
N ARG A 138 12.96 5.80 1.96
CA ARG A 138 12.20 6.80 2.75
C ARG A 138 11.61 7.90 1.87
N ARG A 139 12.39 8.44 0.93
CA ARG A 139 11.89 9.47 0.01
C ARG A 139 10.86 8.97 -1.01
N ARG A 140 10.58 7.66 -1.11
CA ARG A 140 9.59 7.07 -2.02
C ARG A 140 8.32 6.60 -1.33
N VAL A 141 8.31 6.57 0.00
CA VAL A 141 7.17 6.11 0.78
C VAL A 141 6.54 7.25 1.56
N LYS A 142 5.22 7.14 1.78
CA LYS A 142 4.48 7.86 2.81
C LYS A 142 4.00 6.79 3.79
N VAL A 143 4.43 6.87 5.04
CA VAL A 143 4.01 5.95 6.08
C VAL A 143 2.87 6.63 6.85
N VAL A 144 1.77 5.90 7.05
CA VAL A 144 0.64 6.32 7.86
C VAL A 144 0.43 5.27 8.94
N GLU A 145 0.51 5.72 10.19
CA GLU A 145 0.35 4.88 11.35
C GLU A 145 -1.14 4.72 11.70
N ILE A 146 -1.60 3.48 11.75
CA ILE A 146 -2.99 3.11 11.98
C ILE A 146 -3.15 2.69 13.45
N ILE A 147 -3.44 3.68 14.29
CA ILE A 147 -3.57 3.54 15.74
C ILE A 147 -4.95 3.07 16.21
N LYS A 148 -5.93 3.02 15.30
CA LYS A 148 -7.34 2.66 15.57
C LYS A 148 -7.87 1.80 14.43
N ASP A 149 -8.96 1.07 14.69
CA ASP A 149 -9.70 0.41 13.62
C ASP A 149 -10.18 1.45 12.60
N LEU A 150 -9.87 1.23 11.31
CA LEU A 150 -10.31 2.08 10.21
C LEU A 150 -11.77 1.87 9.87
N ARG A 151 -12.36 0.74 10.26
CA ARG A 151 -13.77 0.46 10.05
C ARG A 151 -14.57 1.17 11.13
N ILE A 152 -15.71 1.74 10.73
CA ILE A 152 -16.73 2.21 11.64
C ILE A 152 -17.44 0.96 12.16
N VAL A 153 -16.97 0.48 13.30
CA VAL A 153 -17.52 -0.66 14.04
C VAL A 153 -18.40 -0.15 15.19
N PRO A 154 -19.31 -0.98 15.73
CA PRO A 154 -20.06 -0.63 16.93
C PRO A 154 -19.10 -0.31 18.11
N PRO A 155 -19.51 0.54 19.08
CA PRO A 155 -18.64 1.00 20.18
C PRO A 155 -17.95 -0.14 20.94
N ASP A 156 -18.63 -1.27 21.13
CA ASP A 156 -18.10 -2.43 21.86
C ASP A 156 -16.89 -3.09 21.17
N PHE A 157 -16.70 -2.81 19.87
CA PHE A 157 -15.59 -3.33 19.06
C PHE A 157 -14.56 -2.24 18.70
N ASP A 158 -14.81 -0.98 19.06
CA ASP A 158 -13.94 0.14 18.74
C ASP A 158 -12.71 0.19 19.65
N ARG A 159 -11.67 -0.55 19.25
CA ARG A 159 -10.41 -0.61 19.98
C ARG A 159 -9.47 0.49 19.50
N SER A 160 -8.86 1.19 20.46
CA SER A 160 -7.70 2.05 20.24
C SER A 160 -6.44 1.30 20.66
N TYR A 161 -5.38 1.40 19.86
CA TYR A 161 -4.11 0.71 20.08
C TYR A 161 -3.02 1.72 20.43
N ASN A 162 -2.20 1.38 21.41
CA ASN A 162 -1.00 2.13 21.73
C ASN A 162 0.16 1.56 20.91
N MET A 163 0.63 2.28 19.89
CA MET A 163 1.68 1.79 18.98
C MET A 163 3.00 1.47 19.67
N ASP A 164 3.33 2.13 20.79
CA ASP A 164 4.55 1.87 21.54
C ASP A 164 4.50 0.53 22.30
N ARG A 165 3.29 0.00 22.56
CA ARG A 165 3.05 -1.26 23.28
C ARG A 165 2.55 -2.39 22.37
N ASP A 166 1.71 -2.05 21.41
CA ASP A 166 0.88 -3.00 20.64
C ASP A 166 1.40 -3.24 19.21
N ALA A 167 2.33 -2.40 18.72
CA ALA A 167 3.01 -2.55 17.44
C ALA A 167 4.53 -2.65 17.65
N PRO A 168 5.28 -3.32 16.75
CA PRO A 168 6.74 -3.36 16.85
C PRO A 168 7.31 -1.92 16.81
N THR A 169 8.19 -1.63 17.76
CA THR A 169 8.54 -0.28 18.23
C THR A 169 9.23 0.63 17.20
N ARG A 170 9.51 0.16 15.98
CA ARG A 170 10.12 0.95 14.88
C ARG A 170 9.71 0.42 13.50
N PHE A 171 9.13 1.26 12.63
CA PHE A 171 8.70 0.88 11.27
C PHE A 171 9.84 0.49 10.31
N PHE A 172 11.04 1.04 10.48
CA PHE A 172 12.20 0.71 9.64
C PHE A 172 13.17 -0.21 10.38
N ILE A 173 13.69 -1.21 9.67
CA ILE A 173 14.78 -2.07 10.17
C ILE A 173 16.11 -1.46 9.75
N ASN A 174 17.04 -1.28 10.71
CA ASN A 174 18.40 -0.89 10.40
C ASN A 174 19.05 -1.96 9.52
N SER A 175 19.60 -1.58 8.37
CA SER A 175 20.44 -2.49 7.59
C SER A 175 21.67 -2.86 8.43
N SER A 176 21.80 -4.16 8.74
CA SER A 176 23.03 -4.76 9.27
C SER A 176 24.14 -4.73 8.25
#